data_AF-A0A2A5AA99-F1
#
_entry.id   AF-A0A2A5AA99-F1
#
_cell.length_a   1.000
_cell.length_b   1.000
_cell.length_c   1.000
_cell.angle_alpha   90.00
_cell.angle_beta   90.00
_cell.angle_gamma   90.00
#
_symmetry.space_group_name_H-M   'P 1'
#
loop_
_entity.id
_entity.type
_entity.pdbx_description
1 polymer ?
#
loop_
_entity_poly.entity_id
_entity_poly.type
_entity_poly.pdbx_seq_one_letter_code
_entity_poly.pdbx_strand_id
1 'polypeptide(L)'
;MAKKFLNKKTHRFYFVAANGKRKSYVLTFGDEINTRNGAAPSGSKYKRIAYRGRLGEWKPPAVTSKRSLEMYFLDVGQGDAAFVVTPNNTKILVDGGLRDRALGFLIW
;
A
#
# COMPACT_ATOMS: atom_id res chain seq x y z
N MET A 1 -14.04 1.67 -11.35
CA MET A 1 -12.90 1.07 -10.63
C MET A 1 -11.64 1.40 -11.39
N ALA A 2 -10.61 1.91 -10.72
CA ALA A 2 -9.36 2.25 -11.38
C ALA A 2 -8.18 2.09 -10.42
N LYS A 3 -7.11 1.48 -10.93
CA LYS A 3 -5.80 1.44 -10.27
C LYS A 3 -5.19 2.84 -10.34
N LYS A 4 -4.70 3.33 -9.21
CA LYS A 4 -4.02 4.62 -9.06
C LYS A 4 -2.87 4.45 -8.07
N PHE A 5 -1.98 5.44 -8.02
CA PHE A 5 -0.83 5.45 -7.12
C PHE A 5 -0.82 6.73 -6.29
N LEU A 6 -0.40 6.63 -5.03
CA LEU A 6 -0.33 7.79 -4.14
C LEU A 6 0.72 8.79 -4.63
N ASN A 7 0.32 10.03 -4.88
CA ASN A 7 1.21 11.14 -5.25
C ASN A 7 1.37 12.13 -4.08
N LYS A 8 1.69 11.58 -2.90
CA LYS A 8 1.93 12.31 -1.65
C LYS A 8 2.88 11.50 -0.79
N LYS A 9 3.74 12.16 0.00
CA LYS A 9 4.73 11.50 0.88
C LYS A 9 4.11 10.37 1.72
N THR A 10 3.05 10.68 2.46
CA THR A 10 2.27 9.69 3.20
C THR A 10 0.79 10.04 3.24
N HIS A 11 -0.05 9.04 3.44
CA HIS A 11 -1.49 9.22 3.64
C HIS A 11 -2.10 8.13 4.52
N ARG A 12 -3.16 8.44 5.28
CA ARG A 12 -3.84 7.44 6.12
C ARG A 12 -5.00 6.80 5.37
N PHE A 13 -5.01 5.47 5.41
CA PHE A 13 -6.14 4.64 5.02
C PHE A 13 -6.79 4.07 6.26
N TYR A 14 -8.11 4.07 6.30
CA TYR A 14 -8.89 3.58 7.43
C TYR A 14 -9.72 2.38 6.99
N PHE A 15 -9.79 1.36 7.86
CA PHE A 15 -10.58 0.16 7.60
C PHE A 15 -11.12 -0.40 8.92
N VAL A 16 -12.13 -1.26 8.81
CA VAL A 16 -12.66 -2.03 9.94
C VAL A 16 -11.98 -3.39 9.92
N ALA A 17 -11.28 -3.74 11.01
CA ALA A 17 -10.64 -5.05 11.14
C ALA A 17 -11.69 -6.13 11.44
N ALA A 18 -11.29 -7.42 11.35
CA ALA A 18 -12.19 -8.55 11.61
C ALA A 18 -12.87 -8.52 12.99
N ASN A 19 -12.25 -7.87 13.98
CA ASN A 19 -12.81 -7.68 15.32
C ASN A 19 -13.74 -6.46 15.45
N GLY A 20 -14.20 -5.90 14.33
CA GLY A 20 -15.09 -4.73 14.30
C GLY A 20 -14.43 -3.40 14.67
N LYS A 21 -13.17 -3.38 15.10
CA LYS A 21 -12.48 -2.13 15.47
C LYS A 21 -11.96 -1.39 14.25
N ARG A 22 -12.14 -0.08 14.24
CA ARG A 22 -11.54 0.81 13.23
C ARG A 22 -10.02 0.86 13.43
N LYS A 23 -9.27 0.57 12.38
CA LYS A 23 -7.81 0.66 12.32
C LYS A 23 -7.39 1.56 11.16
N SER A 24 -6.10 1.90 11.12
CA SER A 24 -5.53 2.65 10.02
C SER A 24 -4.17 2.11 9.61
N TYR A 25 -3.87 2.19 8.32
CA TYR A 25 -2.51 2.02 7.77
C TYR A 25 -2.00 3.33 7.18
N VAL A 26 -0.68 3.43 7.10
CA VAL A 26 0.00 4.50 6.39
C VAL A 26 0.35 3.98 5.01
N LEU A 27 -0.09 4.70 3.99
CA LEU A 27 0.41 4.59 2.64
C LEU A 27 1.59 5.55 2.51
N THR A 28 2.59 5.13 1.75
CA THR A 28 3.74 5.92 1.32
C THR A 28 3.61 6.26 -0.17
N PHE A 29 4.37 7.26 -0.61
CA PHE A 29 4.43 7.64 -2.02
C PHE A 29 4.63 6.41 -2.94
N GLY A 30 3.89 6.37 -4.05
CA GLY A 30 3.95 5.24 -5.00
C GLY A 30 3.00 4.09 -4.69
N ASP A 31 2.49 3.96 -3.45
CA ASP A 31 1.62 2.83 -3.09
C ASP A 31 0.40 2.72 -4.01
N GLU A 32 0.15 1.50 -4.46
CA GLU A 32 -0.99 1.16 -5.31
C GLU A 32 -2.30 1.15 -4.52
N ILE A 33 -3.33 1.78 -5.08
CA ILE A 33 -4.70 1.70 -4.59
C ILE A 33 -5.68 1.36 -5.72
N ASN A 34 -6.76 0.70 -5.34
CA ASN A 34 -7.87 0.41 -6.22
C ASN A 34 -9.10 1.21 -5.78
N THR A 35 -9.47 2.23 -6.55
CA THR A 35 -10.68 3.00 -6.27
C THR A 35 -11.93 2.14 -6.45
N ARG A 36 -12.84 2.20 -5.49
CA ARG A 36 -14.11 1.47 -5.50
C ARG A 36 -15.28 2.44 -5.68
N ASN A 37 -16.37 1.91 -6.21
CA ASN A 37 -17.63 2.64 -6.32
C ASN A 37 -18.39 2.54 -4.97
N GLY A 38 -19.38 3.40 -4.79
CA GLY A 38 -20.22 3.43 -3.59
C GLY A 38 -19.76 4.43 -2.53
N ALA A 39 -20.65 4.73 -1.60
CA ALA A 39 -20.39 5.66 -0.52
C ALA A 39 -19.34 5.11 0.46
N ALA A 40 -18.47 5.98 0.95
CA ALA A 40 -17.61 5.67 2.07
C ALA A 40 -18.43 5.72 3.37
N PRO A 41 -18.24 4.77 4.32
CA PRO A 41 -18.93 4.77 5.60
C PRO A 41 -18.81 6.08 6.38
N SER A 42 -17.66 6.76 6.30
CA SER A 42 -17.43 8.04 6.97
C SER A 42 -18.02 9.27 6.24
N GLY A 43 -18.85 9.07 5.22
CA GLY A 43 -19.55 10.14 4.51
C GLY A 43 -18.83 10.65 3.26
N SER A 44 -19.38 11.70 2.64
CA SER A 44 -19.02 12.19 1.30
C SER A 44 -17.59 12.72 1.14
N LYS A 45 -16.95 13.14 2.25
CA LYS A 45 -15.54 13.58 2.25
C LYS A 45 -14.55 12.42 2.10
N TYR A 46 -15.02 11.19 2.28
CA TYR A 46 -14.21 9.98 2.16
C TYR A 46 -14.56 9.23 0.88
N LYS A 47 -13.59 8.49 0.36
CA LYS A 47 -13.76 7.62 -0.81
C LYS A 47 -13.40 6.20 -0.45
N ARG A 48 -14.24 5.26 -0.90
CA ARG A 48 -14.00 3.83 -0.73
C ARG A 48 -12.87 3.36 -1.64
N ILE A 49 -11.90 2.68 -1.07
CA ILE A 49 -10.74 2.13 -1.80
C ILE A 49 -10.40 0.73 -1.28
N ALA A 50 -9.67 -0.03 -2.09
CA ALA A 50 -8.95 -1.20 -1.62
C ALA A 50 -7.44 -0.94 -1.65
N TYR A 51 -6.77 -1.30 -0.58
CA TYR A 51 -5.33 -1.15 -0.37
C TYR A 51 -4.78 -2.42 0.30
N ARG A 52 -3.77 -3.05 -0.31
CA ARG A 52 -3.14 -4.30 0.17
C ARG A 52 -4.15 -5.36 0.64
N GLY A 53 -5.03 -5.75 -0.28
CA GLY A 53 -6.12 -6.72 -0.05
C GLY A 53 -7.27 -6.24 0.85
N ARG A 54 -7.17 -5.07 1.50
CA ARG A 54 -8.17 -4.60 2.47
C ARG A 54 -9.08 -3.55 1.87
N LEU A 55 -10.38 -3.72 2.09
CA LEU A 55 -11.38 -2.72 1.75
C LEU A 55 -11.51 -1.70 2.88
N GLY A 56 -11.56 -0.43 2.53
CA GLY A 56 -11.74 0.65 3.49
C GLY A 56 -11.94 1.98 2.79
N GLU A 57 -11.44 3.04 3.40
CA GLU A 57 -11.69 4.40 2.96
C GLU A 57 -10.51 5.31 3.28
N TRP A 58 -10.50 6.45 2.60
CA TRP A 58 -9.53 7.52 2.83
C TRP A 58 -10.16 8.87 2.54
N LYS A 59 -9.52 9.96 2.96
CA LYS A 59 -9.87 11.31 2.50
C LYS A 59 -9.06 11.58 1.22
N PRO A 60 -9.67 11.67 0.03
CA PRO A 60 -8.94 11.64 -1.24
C PRO A 60 -7.67 12.54 -1.27
N PRO A 61 -6.46 11.95 -1.37
CA PRO A 61 -5.23 12.69 -1.59
C PRO A 61 -4.96 12.91 -3.08
N ALA A 62 -3.87 13.60 -3.40
CA ALA A 62 -3.32 13.62 -4.75
C ALA A 62 -2.90 12.21 -5.18
N VAL A 63 -3.30 11.80 -6.38
CA VAL A 63 -3.01 10.48 -6.98
C VAL A 63 -2.58 10.63 -8.42
N THR A 64 -1.85 9.64 -8.93
CA THR A 64 -1.42 9.56 -10.33
C THR A 64 -1.86 8.23 -10.97
N SER A 65 -1.91 8.18 -12.30
CA SER A 65 -2.09 6.95 -13.07
C SER A 65 -0.77 6.26 -13.42
N LYS A 66 0.38 6.91 -13.21
CA LYS A 66 1.71 6.38 -13.52
C LYS A 66 2.34 5.79 -12.25
N ARG A 67 2.82 4.55 -12.30
CA ARG A 67 3.56 3.93 -11.20
C ARG A 67 4.97 4.55 -11.13
N SER A 68 5.45 4.80 -9.91
CA SER A 68 6.83 5.23 -9.65
C SER A 68 7.76 4.02 -9.45
N LEU A 69 9.07 4.23 -9.55
CA LEU A 69 10.01 3.25 -9.01
C LEU A 69 9.89 3.27 -7.47
N GLU A 70 9.64 2.10 -6.88
CA GLU A 70 9.59 1.93 -5.43
C GLU A 70 10.78 1.06 -5.02
N MET A 71 11.53 1.49 -4.01
CA MET A 71 12.73 0.79 -3.54
C MET A 71 12.76 0.82 -2.02
N TYR A 72 12.81 -0.37 -1.42
CA TYR A 72 12.80 -0.58 0.01
C TYR A 72 14.07 -1.32 0.40
N PHE A 73 14.81 -0.77 1.35
CA PHE A 73 15.91 -1.45 2.01
C PHE A 73 15.41 -2.00 3.33
N LEU A 74 15.57 -3.30 3.55
CA LEU A 74 15.02 -4.01 4.69
C LEU A 74 16.17 -4.59 5.49
N ASP A 75 16.17 -4.31 6.79
CA ASP A 75 16.99 -5.07 7.72
C ASP A 75 16.32 -6.44 7.94
N VAL A 76 16.96 -7.50 7.43
CA VAL A 76 16.51 -8.89 7.60
C VAL A 76 17.31 -9.63 8.68
N GLY A 77 18.15 -8.92 9.43
CA GLY A 77 18.96 -9.37 10.56
C GLY A 77 20.24 -10.15 10.19
N GLN A 78 20.25 -10.85 9.06
CA GLN A 78 21.43 -11.56 8.53
C GLN A 78 22.35 -10.60 7.72
N GLY A 79 21.80 -9.42 7.37
CA GLY A 79 22.29 -8.50 6.36
C GLY A 79 21.14 -7.62 5.86
N ASP A 80 21.38 -6.85 4.80
CA ASP A 80 20.39 -5.98 4.16
C ASP A 80 19.73 -6.67 2.96
N ALA A 81 18.41 -6.57 2.86
CA ALA A 81 17.64 -6.94 1.68
C ALA A 81 17.20 -5.69 0.91
N ALA A 82 17.01 -5.83 -0.40
CA ALA A 82 16.37 -4.80 -1.20
C ALA A 82 15.14 -5.34 -1.92
N PHE A 83 14.01 -4.66 -1.80
CA PHE A 83 12.81 -4.92 -2.60
C PHE A 83 12.54 -3.76 -3.53
N VAL A 84 12.45 -4.06 -4.82
CA VAL A 84 12.24 -3.07 -5.89
C VAL A 84 10.96 -3.40 -6.64
N VAL A 85 10.12 -2.38 -6.85
CA VAL A 85 8.97 -2.44 -7.76
C VAL A 85 9.21 -1.44 -8.87
N THR A 86 9.40 -1.93 -10.09
CA THR A 86 9.63 -1.07 -11.26
C THR A 86 8.34 -0.38 -11.69
N PRO A 87 8.42 0.74 -12.46
CA PRO A 87 7.24 1.38 -13.05
C PRO A 87 6.37 0.41 -13.90
N ASN A 88 6.98 -0.64 -14.48
CA ASN A 88 6.27 -1.67 -15.25
C ASN A 88 5.73 -2.81 -14.36
N ASN A 89 5.69 -2.62 -13.04
CA ASN A 89 5.18 -3.59 -12.07
C ASN A 89 6.01 -4.90 -11.99
N THR A 90 7.27 -4.86 -12.41
CA THR A 90 8.23 -5.95 -12.15
C THR A 90 8.67 -5.88 -10.69
N LYS A 91 8.60 -6.99 -9.97
CA LYS A 91 9.02 -7.09 -8.57
C LYS A 91 10.35 -7.83 -8.50
N ILE A 92 11.34 -7.23 -7.84
CA ILE A 92 12.69 -7.78 -7.70
C ILE A 92 12.99 -7.80 -6.19
N LEU A 93 13.38 -8.96 -5.69
CA LEU A 93 13.88 -9.13 -4.33
C LEU A 93 15.34 -9.52 -4.41
N VAL A 94 16.21 -8.67 -3.86
CA VAL A 94 17.64 -8.91 -3.73
C VAL A 94 17.90 -9.31 -2.29
N ASP A 95 18.51 -10.48 -2.11
CA ASP A 95 18.85 -11.06 -0.81
C ASP A 95 17.66 -11.06 0.17
N GLY A 96 16.71 -11.99 0.02
CA GLY A 96 15.50 -12.07 0.86
C GLY A 96 15.75 -12.45 2.33
N GLY A 97 17.01 -12.59 2.73
CA GLY A 97 17.41 -13.20 3.99
C GLY A 97 17.08 -14.69 4.06
N LEU A 98 17.44 -15.32 5.18
CA LEU A 98 17.09 -16.72 5.45
C LEU A 98 15.59 -16.85 5.79
N ARG A 99 14.91 -17.78 5.11
CA ARG A 99 13.48 -18.10 5.24
C ARG A 99 12.56 -16.93 4.80
N ASP A 100 11.38 -16.84 5.41
CA ASP A 100 10.29 -15.92 5.04
C ASP A 100 10.41 -14.52 5.67
N ARG A 101 11.62 -14.09 6.08
CA ARG A 101 11.79 -12.79 6.78
C ARG A 101 11.42 -11.61 5.90
N ALA A 102 11.85 -11.63 4.64
CA ALA A 102 11.40 -10.64 3.66
C ALA A 102 9.89 -10.73 3.43
N LEU A 103 9.29 -11.93 3.41
CA LEU A 103 7.86 -12.10 3.20
C LEU A 103 7.01 -11.41 4.28
N GLY A 104 7.46 -11.40 5.53
CA GLY A 104 6.79 -10.67 6.62
C GLY A 104 6.68 -9.17 6.36
N PHE A 105 7.65 -8.58 5.66
CA PHE A 105 7.60 -7.18 5.21
C PHE A 105 6.82 -7.01 3.90
N LEU A 106 6.89 -8.01 3.02
CA LEU A 106 6.33 -8.01 1.67
C LEU A 106 4.86 -8.45 1.61
N ILE A 107 4.16 -8.59 2.74
CA ILE A 107 2.72 -8.91 2.72
C ILE A 107 1.96 -7.77 2.02
N TRP A 108 1.69 -8.01 0.74
CA TRP A 108 0.83 -7.24 -0.16
C TRP A 108 -0.60 -7.77 -0.11
#